data_AF-A0A9Q2WKL2-F1
#
_entry.id   AF-A0A9Q2WKL2-F1
#
_cell.length_a   1.000
_cell.length_b   1.000
_cell.length_c   1.000
_cell.angle_alpha   90.00
_cell.angle_beta   90.00
_cell.angle_gamma   90.00
#
_symmetry.space_group_name_H-M   'P 1'
#
loop_
_entity.id
_entity.type
_entity.pdbx_description
1 polymer ?
#
loop_
_entity_poly.entity_id
_entity_poly.type
_entity_poly.pdbx_seq_one_letter_code
_entity_poly.pdbx_strand_id
1 'polypeptide(L)' 'MDNSLTIVFGIIAILLPILAGRLVWKRFDGYFGRNDEAYMDSLEYFLKKIGLTALVALIVLWLGMSLVFSNQA' A
#
# COMPACT_ATOMS: atom_id res chain seq x y z
N MET A 1 16.65 20.76 -6.58
CA MET A 1 15.79 19.91 -7.43
C MET A 1 14.93 20.83 -8.28
N ASP A 2 14.73 20.56 -9.57
CA ASP A 2 13.77 21.33 -10.36
C ASP A 2 12.37 21.11 -9.77
N ASN A 3 11.61 22.18 -9.54
CA ASN A 3 10.24 22.09 -9.00
C ASN A 3 9.37 21.09 -9.77
N SER A 4 9.62 20.94 -11.07
CA SER A 4 8.94 19.95 -11.92
C SER A 4 9.17 18.50 -11.46
N LEU A 5 10.41 18.12 -11.08
CA LEU A 5 10.73 16.77 -10.61
C LEU A 5 10.08 16.48 -9.25
N THR A 6 10.08 17.45 -8.33
CA THR A 6 9.41 17.31 -7.03
C THR A 6 7.92 17.06 -7.19
N ILE A 7 7.27 17.79 -8.10
CA ILE A 7 5.83 17.62 -8.40
C ILE A 7 5.57 16.22 -8.97
N VAL A 8 6.38 15.76 -9.92
CA VAL A 8 6.24 14.42 -10.52
C VAL A 8 6.41 13.32 -9.46
N PHE A 9 7.45 13.40 -8.63
CA PHE A 9 7.66 12.42 -7.56
C PHE A 9 6.55 12.46 -6.51
N GLY A 10 6.01 13.64 -6.18
CA GLY A 10 4.87 13.78 -5.27
C GLY A 10 3.61 13.09 -5.80
N ILE A 11 3.28 13.25 -7.08
CA ILE A 11 2.16 12.57 -7.72
C ILE A 11 2.36 11.05 -7.67
N ILE A 12 3.55 10.58 -8.04
CA ILE A 12 3.90 9.16 -8.00
C ILE A 12 3.77 8.60 -6.58
N ALA A 13 4.28 9.31 -5.57
CA ALA A 13 4.25 8.91 -4.16
C ALA A 13 2.82 8.78 -3.60
N ILE A 14 1.85 9.54 -4.12
CA ILE A 14 0.44 9.44 -3.72
C ILE A 14 -0.29 8.30 -4.45
N LEU A 15 0.04 8.07 -5.73
CA LEU A 15 -0.61 7.03 -6.54
C LEU A 15 -0.12 5.61 -6.22
N LEU A 16 1.16 5.45 -5.92
CA LEU A 16 1.79 4.14 -5.65
C LEU A 16 1.13 3.36 -4.50
N PRO A 17 0.83 3.98 -3.33
CA PRO A 17 0.15 3.33 -2.22
C PRO A 17 -1.22 2.75 -2.60
N ILE A 18 -1.96 3.44 -3.47
CA ILE A 18 -3.28 3.00 -3.92
C ILE A 18 -3.13 1.72 -4.77
N LEU A 19 -2.18 1.72 -5.70
CA LEU A 19 -1.91 0.57 -6.55
C LEU A 19 -1.36 -0.61 -5.74
N ALA A 20 -0.41 -0.37 -4.84
CA ALA A 20 0.16 -1.38 -3.95
C ALA A 20 -0.90 -1.98 -3.04
N GLY A 21 -1.73 -1.15 -2.40
CA GLY A 21 -2.85 -1.60 -1.57
C GLY A 21 -3.84 -2.46 -2.35
N ARG A 22 -4.21 -2.05 -3.57
CA ARG A 22 -5.09 -2.85 -4.45
C ARG A 22 -4.48 -4.21 -4.82
N LEU A 23 -3.17 -4.26 -5.08
CA LEU A 23 -2.47 -5.51 -5.40
C LEU A 23 -2.41 -6.45 -4.19
N VAL A 24 -2.09 -5.92 -3.01
CA VAL A 24 -2.09 -6.68 -1.75
C VAL A 24 -3.48 -7.23 -1.49
N TRP A 25 -4.52 -6.39 -1.59
CA TRP A 25 -5.90 -6.81 -1.35
C TRP A 25 -6.33 -7.97 -2.26
N LYS A 26 -6.02 -7.90 -3.56
CA LYS A 26 -6.35 -8.96 -4.53
C LYS A 26 -5.56 -10.24 -4.30
N ARG A 27 -4.28 -10.14 -3.93
CA ARG A 27 -3.42 -11.30 -3.73
C ARG A 27 -3.56 -11.92 -2.33
N PHE A 28 -4.10 -11.18 -1.37
CA PHE A 28 -4.26 -11.65 0.01
C PHE A 28 -5.02 -12.97 0.08
N ASP A 29 -6.12 -13.08 -0.68
CA ASP A 29 -6.95 -14.29 -0.68
C ASP A 29 -6.22 -15.52 -1.23
N GLY A 30 -5.31 -15.33 -2.19
CA GLY A 30 -4.46 -16.41 -2.68
C GLY A 30 -3.43 -16.90 -1.65
N TYR A 31 -2.95 -16.03 -0.77
CA TYR A 31 -1.97 -16.39 0.26
C TYR A 31 -2.60 -16.89 1.57
N PHE A 32 -3.76 -16.35 1.94
CA PHE A 32 -4.37 -16.56 3.26
C PHE A 32 -5.77 -17.17 3.23
N GLY A 33 -6.45 -17.22 2.09
CA GLY A 33 -7.85 -17.64 1.99
C GLY A 33 -8.09 -19.12 2.29
N ARG A 34 -7.05 -19.96 2.24
CA ARG A 34 -7.09 -21.41 2.56
C ARG A 34 -8.18 -22.22 1.83
N ASN A 35 -8.82 -21.65 0.80
CA ASN A 35 -10.03 -22.17 0.15
C ASN A 35 -11.20 -22.43 1.13
N ASP A 36 -11.23 -21.70 2.25
CA ASP A 36 -12.26 -21.83 3.28
C ASP A 36 -13.08 -20.53 3.33
N GLU A 37 -14.26 -20.57 2.70
CA GLU A 37 -15.15 -19.41 2.61
C GLU A 37 -15.64 -18.93 3.98
N ALA A 38 -15.90 -19.84 4.93
CA ALA A 38 -16.36 -19.49 6.27
C ALA A 38 -15.28 -18.78 7.07
N TYR A 39 -14.01 -19.20 6.91
CA TYR A 39 -12.88 -18.49 7.47
C TYR A 39 -12.67 -17.11 6.82
N MET A 40 -12.81 -17.03 5.49
CA MET A 40 -12.63 -15.79 4.75
C MET A 40 -13.68 -14.71 5.07
N ASP A 41 -14.89 -15.10 5.47
CA ASP A 41 -15.95 -14.19 5.92
C ASP A 41 -15.84 -13.81 7.41
N SER A 42 -14.86 -14.33 8.14
CA SER A 42 -14.67 -14.00 9.55
C SER A 42 -14.14 -12.57 9.75
N LEU A 43 -14.55 -11.94 10.86
CA LEU A 43 -14.05 -10.61 11.24
C LEU A 43 -12.52 -10.60 11.40
N GLU A 44 -11.95 -11.67 11.96
CA GLU A 44 -10.50 -11.82 12.12
C GLU A 44 -9.78 -11.77 10.76
N TYR A 45 -10.29 -12.50 9.77
CA TYR A 45 -9.72 -12.50 8.43
C TYR A 45 -9.82 -11.13 7.77
N PHE A 46 -10.97 -10.47 7.89
CA PHE A 46 -11.16 -9.11 7.38
C PHE A 46 -10.18 -8.11 8.02
N LEU A 47 -10.04 -8.14 9.34
CA LEU A 47 -9.11 -7.27 10.08
C LEU A 47 -7.66 -7.53 9.67
N LYS A 48 -7.29 -8.79 9.45
CA LYS A 48 -5.95 -9.16 8.95
C LYS A 48 -5.72 -8.64 7.54
N LYS A 49 -6.71 -8.74 6.65
CA LYS A 49 -6.65 -8.28 5.27
C LYS A 49 -6.52 -6.76 5.17
N ILE A 50 -7.36 -6.02 5.90
CA ILE A 50 -7.29 -4.55 5.91
C ILE A 50 -6.04 -4.06 6.62
N GLY A 51 -5.63 -4.72 7.72
CA GLY A 51 -4.40 -4.39 8.45
C GLY A 51 -3.16 -4.51 7.58
N LEU A 52 -3.00 -5.64 6.86
CA LEU A 52 -1.86 -5.82 5.95
C LEU A 52 -1.91 -4.82 4.79
N THR A 53 -3.09 -4.60 4.21
CA THR A 53 -3.27 -3.65 3.10
C THR A 53 -2.89 -2.23 3.50
N ALA A 54 -3.36 -1.78 4.67
CA ALA A 54 -3.02 -0.47 5.21
C ALA A 54 -1.53 -0.36 5.54
N LEU A 55 -0.95 -1.39 6.15
CA LEU A 55 0.48 -1.43 6.50
C LEU A 55 1.34 -1.28 5.25
N VAL A 56 1.09 -2.06 4.19
CA VAL A 56 1.86 -1.96 2.94
C VAL A 56 1.66 -0.58 2.29
N ALA A 57 0.42 -0.08 2.23
CA ALA A 57 0.15 1.24 1.66
C ALA A 57 0.89 2.35 2.42
N LEU A 58 0.92 2.30 3.76
CA LEU A 58 1.63 3.27 4.59
C LEU A 58 3.15 3.19 4.42
N ILE A 59 3.74 1.98 4.33
CA ILE A 59 5.17 1.82 4.05
C ILE A 59 5.52 2.42 2.68
N VAL A 60 4.73 2.12 1.65
CA VAL A 60 4.96 2.64 0.30
C VAL A 60 4.84 4.16 0.28
N LEU A 61 3.85 4.72 0.97
CA LEU A 61 3.68 6.17 1.11
C LEU A 61 4.89 6.80 1.83
N TRP A 62 5.32 6.19 2.93
CA TRP A 62 6.46 6.65 3.72
C TRP A 62 7.75 6.67 2.89
N LEU A 63 8.03 5.60 2.13
CA LEU A 63 9.17 5.54 1.21
C LEU A 63 9.06 6.59 0.10
N GLY A 64 7.86 6.75 -0.48
CA GLY A 64 7.62 7.76 -1.51
C GLY A 64 7.86 9.18 -1.00
N MET A 65 7.36 9.50 0.19
CA MET A 65 7.59 10.81 0.82
C MET A 65 9.06 10.99 1.21
N SER A 66 9.72 9.96 1.74
CA SER A 66 11.14 10.01 2.04
C SER A 66 11.98 10.37 0.81
N LEU A 67 11.67 9.81 -0.36
CA LEU A 67 12.30 10.17 -1.64
C LEU A 67 12.00 11.61 -2.08
N VAL A 68 10.77 12.10 -1.89
CA VAL A 68 10.39 13.48 -2.24
C VAL A 68 11.14 14.51 -1.38
N PHE A 69 11.43 14.18 -0.11
CA PHE A 69 12.04 15.08 0.86
C PHE A 69 13.54 14.86 1.09
N SER A 70 14.12 13.72 0.70
CA SER A 70 15.54 13.40 0.96
C SER A 70 16.54 14.31 0.25
N ASN A 71 16.10 15.01 -0.80
CA ASN A 71 16.94 15.88 -1.63
C ASN A 71 16.66 17.38 -1.41
N GLN A 72 15.99 17.72 -0.31
CA GLN A 72 15.72 19.10 0.12
C GLN A 72 16.63 19.55 1.29
N ALA A 73 17.64 18.74 1.65
CA ALA A 73 18.67 19.04 2.64
C ALA A 73 19.98 19.51 1.98
#